data_AF-A0AAD7I8U8-F1
#
_entry.id   AF-A0AAD7I8U8-F1
#
_cell.length_a   1.000
_cell.length_b   1.000
_cell.length_c   1.000
_cell.angle_alpha   90.00
_cell.angle_beta   90.00
_cell.angle_gamma   90.00
#
_symmetry.space_group_name_H-M   'P 1'
#
loop_
_entity.id
_entity.type
_entity.pdbx_description
1 polymer ?
#
loop_
_entity_poly.entity_id
_entity_poly.type
_entity_poly.pdbx_seq_one_letter_code
_entity_poly.pdbx_strand_id
1 'polypeptide(L)'
;MRVPATPPQIICQELVNNLAANPRNNVGDLPRAVCLGQSRNECCVSWSAGVGNIPQGDLSSAASQVLGGCTEGLVVSGLARNVQLGGKCVTECLSNRVDGCS
;
A
#
# COMPACT_ATOMS: atom_id res chain seq x y z
N MET A 1 16.31 26.05 7.70
CA MET A 1 15.35 25.31 8.54
C MET A 1 14.93 24.06 7.77
N ARG A 2 15.27 22.85 8.25
CA ARG A 2 14.82 21.59 7.66
C ARG A 2 13.45 21.26 8.27
N VAL A 3 12.43 21.10 7.44
CA VAL A 3 11.14 20.54 7.86
C VAL A 3 11.43 19.12 8.37
N PRO A 4 11.00 18.72 9.58
CA PRO A 4 11.11 17.33 10.00
C PRO A 4 10.26 16.49 9.03
N ALA A 5 10.92 15.66 8.23
CA ALA A 5 10.23 14.69 7.40
C ALA A 5 9.46 13.76 8.34
N THR A 6 8.13 13.69 8.21
CA THR A 6 7.35 12.63 8.83
C THR A 6 7.98 11.30 8.44
N PRO A 7 8.25 10.38 9.39
CA PRO A 7 8.79 9.07 9.07
C PRO A 7 7.92 8.42 7.97
N PRO A 8 8.49 7.82 6.92
CA PRO A 8 7.73 7.14 5.87
C PRO A 8 6.73 6.12 6.41
N GLN A 9 6.99 5.57 7.60
CA GLN A 9 6.09 4.72 8.36
C GLN A 9 4.74 5.37 8.69
N ILE A 10 4.71 6.66 9.06
CA ILE A 10 3.47 7.37 9.38
C ILE A 10 2.57 7.48 8.14
N ILE A 11 3.15 7.83 6.99
CA ILE A 11 2.39 7.97 5.74
C ILE A 11 1.86 6.63 5.27
N CYS A 12 2.64 5.56 5.42
CA CYS A 12 2.16 4.20 5.15
C CYS A 12 1.05 3.78 6.11
N GLN A 13 1.16 4.13 7.40
CA GLN A 13 0.11 3.85 8.37
C GLN A 13 -1.18 4.60 8.06
N GLU A 14 -1.08 5.88 7.67
CA GLU A 14 -2.23 6.66 7.21
C GLU A 14 -2.84 6.08 5.94
N LEU A 15 -2.04 5.63 4.98
CA LEU A 15 -2.55 4.97 3.77
C LEU A 15 -3.34 3.70 4.13
N VAL A 16 -2.76 2.84 4.97
CA VAL A 16 -3.42 1.60 5.42
C VAL A 16 -4.73 1.90 6.16
N ASN A 17 -4.73 2.90 7.03
CA ASN A 17 -5.94 3.34 7.74
C ASN A 17 -6.99 3.88 6.77
N ASN A 18 -6.59 4.65 5.75
CA ASN A 18 -7.52 5.16 4.72
C ASN A 18 -8.12 4.03 3.89
N LEU A 19 -7.34 3.02 3.52
CA LEU A 19 -7.83 1.83 2.81
C LEU A 19 -8.88 1.09 3.66
N ALA A 20 -8.58 0.87 4.95
CA ALA A 20 -9.49 0.22 5.88
C ALA A 20 -10.76 1.04 6.17
N ALA A 21 -10.65 2.37 6.21
CA ALA A 21 -11.76 3.28 6.49
C ALA A 21 -12.68 3.52 5.28
N ASN A 22 -12.21 3.23 4.07
CA ASN A 22 -12.95 3.47 2.83
C ASN A 22 -13.27 2.17 2.05
N PRO A 23 -13.89 1.13 2.66
CA PRO A 23 -14.20 -0.12 1.98
C PRO A 23 -15.29 0.03 0.89
N ARG A 24 -15.95 1.19 0.81
CA ARG A 24 -16.94 1.49 -0.23
C ARG A 24 -16.32 2.04 -1.51
N ASN A 25 -15.07 2.49 -1.44
CA ASN A 25 -14.34 2.92 -2.61
C ASN A 25 -13.76 1.67 -3.25
N ASN A 26 -13.97 1.52 -4.55
CA ASN A 26 -13.38 0.42 -5.28
C ASN A 26 -12.13 0.89 -6.01
N VAL A 27 -11.15 0.01 -6.11
CA VAL A 27 -10.01 0.13 -7.02
C VAL A 27 -10.25 -0.81 -8.19
N GLY A 28 -10.11 -0.26 -9.39
CA GLY A 28 -10.22 -1.03 -10.62
C GLY A 28 -8.92 -1.73 -11.00
N ASP A 29 -8.88 -2.30 -12.21
CA ASP A 29 -7.68 -2.96 -12.73
C ASP A 29 -6.50 -2.00 -12.96
N LEU A 30 -6.78 -0.71 -13.20
CA LEU A 30 -5.77 0.33 -13.41
C LEU A 30 -6.22 1.67 -12.78
N PRO A 31 -5.29 2.45 -12.20
CA PRO A 31 -3.90 2.10 -11.91
C PRO A 31 -3.80 0.98 -10.86
N ARG A 32 -2.76 0.12 -10.96
CA ARG A 32 -2.52 -0.99 -10.01
C ARG A 32 -1.86 -0.54 -8.70
N ALA A 33 -2.21 0.66 -8.25
CA ALA A 33 -1.62 1.28 -7.08
C ALA A 33 -2.54 2.33 -6.46
N VAL A 34 -2.49 2.42 -5.13
CA VAL A 34 -3.08 3.50 -4.33
C VAL A 34 -1.96 4.13 -3.52
N CYS A 35 -1.73 5.43 -3.71
CA CYS A 35 -0.68 6.17 -3.05
C CYS A 35 -1.23 7.29 -2.16
N LEU A 36 -0.51 7.58 -1.09
CA LEU A 36 -0.74 8.71 -0.19
C LEU A 36 0.59 9.44 0.03
N GLY A 37 0.54 10.77 -0.02
CA GLY A 37 1.70 11.63 0.15
C GLY A 37 2.25 12.20 -1.16
N GLN A 38 3.44 12.80 -1.12
CA GLN A 38 4.08 13.41 -2.27
C GLN A 38 5.60 13.23 -2.23
N SER A 39 6.19 12.88 -3.39
CA SER A 39 7.63 12.88 -3.64
C SER A 39 8.44 11.96 -2.70
N ARG A 40 9.18 12.53 -1.74
CA ARG A 40 10.06 11.77 -0.82
C ARG A 40 9.33 11.27 0.42
N ASN A 41 8.10 11.70 0.62
CA ASN A 41 7.22 11.30 1.71
C ASN A 41 5.91 10.81 1.09
N GLU A 42 6.00 9.69 0.40
CA GLU A 42 4.88 9.00 -0.23
C GLU A 42 4.93 7.53 0.17
N CYS A 43 3.76 6.93 0.31
CA CYS A 43 3.59 5.50 0.44
C CYS A 43 2.54 5.04 -0.55
N CYS A 44 2.76 3.87 -1.12
CA CYS A 44 1.94 3.27 -2.14
C CYS A 44 1.71 1.80 -1.80
N VAL A 45 0.44 1.38 -1.89
CA VAL A 45 0.05 -0.01 -2.01
C VAL A 45 -0.08 -0.31 -3.49
N SER A 46 0.67 -1.27 -4.01
CA SER A 46 0.60 -1.69 -5.40
C SER A 46 0.48 -3.21 -5.51
N TRP A 47 -0.04 -3.71 -6.62
CA TRP A 47 -0.28 -5.14 -6.79
C TRP A 47 0.08 -5.67 -8.18
N SER A 48 0.45 -6.95 -8.25
CA SER A 48 1.14 -7.51 -9.42
C SER A 48 0.26 -7.85 -10.62
N ALA A 49 -1.06 -7.97 -10.48
CA ALA A 49 -1.95 -8.40 -11.56
C ALA A 49 -3.33 -7.71 -11.51
N GLY A 50 -4.08 -7.65 -12.61
CA GLY A 50 -5.44 -7.11 -12.59
C GLY A 50 -6.38 -7.92 -11.71
N VAL A 51 -6.97 -7.28 -10.70
CA VAL A 51 -7.83 -7.87 -9.67
C VAL A 51 -9.32 -7.56 -9.89
N GLY A 52 -9.68 -6.83 -10.94
CA GLY A 52 -11.03 -6.32 -11.15
C GLY A 52 -11.35 -5.14 -10.24
N ASN A 53 -12.64 -4.84 -10.09
CA ASN A 53 -13.15 -3.75 -9.24
C ASN A 53 -13.33 -4.25 -7.80
N ILE A 54 -12.29 -4.16 -6.97
CA ILE A 54 -12.30 -4.65 -5.59
C ILE A 54 -12.46 -3.49 -4.59
N PRO A 55 -13.05 -3.72 -3.41
CA PRO A 55 -13.01 -2.78 -2.30
C PRO A 55 -11.58 -2.38 -1.92
N GLN A 56 -11.33 -1.10 -1.67
CA GLN A 56 -10.04 -0.62 -1.14
C GLN A 56 -9.69 -1.27 0.22
N GLY A 57 -10.70 -1.67 1.00
CA GLY A 57 -10.51 -2.38 2.26
C GLY A 57 -9.81 -3.73 2.10
N ASP A 58 -9.91 -4.38 0.94
CA ASP A 58 -9.22 -5.66 0.71
C ASP A 58 -7.69 -5.50 0.68
N LEU A 59 -7.22 -4.30 0.32
CA LEU A 59 -5.79 -3.95 0.30
C LEU A 59 -5.23 -3.65 1.70
N SER A 60 -6.06 -3.42 2.72
CA SER A 60 -5.54 -2.94 4.01
C SER A 60 -4.88 -4.06 4.83
N SER A 61 -5.34 -5.30 4.70
CA SER A 61 -4.88 -6.42 5.53
C SER A 61 -3.43 -6.81 5.21
N ALA A 62 -3.10 -7.00 3.94
CA ALA A 62 -1.76 -7.35 3.51
C ALA A 62 -0.78 -6.17 3.71
N ALA A 63 -1.20 -4.94 3.37
CA ALA A 63 -0.42 -3.74 3.66
C ALA A 63 -0.12 -3.58 5.17
N SER A 64 -1.08 -3.87 6.05
CA SER A 64 -0.86 -3.85 7.52
C SER A 64 0.19 -4.87 7.96
N GLN A 65 0.21 -6.06 7.35
CA GLN A 65 1.21 -7.09 7.64
C GLN A 65 2.60 -6.64 7.21
N VAL A 66 2.72 -6.03 6.02
CA VAL A 66 3.99 -5.48 5.55
C VAL A 66 4.48 -4.34 6.44
N LEU A 67 3.57 -3.46 6.89
CA LEU A 67 3.88 -2.36 7.80
C LEU A 67 4.28 -2.86 9.20
N GLY A 68 3.66 -3.95 9.68
CA GLY A 68 3.94 -4.57 10.97
C GLY A 68 5.19 -5.46 10.98
N GLY A 69 5.72 -5.83 9.81
CA GLY A 69 7.01 -6.52 9.68
C GLY A 69 8.17 -5.61 10.09
N CYS A 70 9.15 -6.15 10.82
CA CYS A 70 10.26 -5.39 11.43
C CYS A 70 10.87 -4.33 10.49
N THR A 71 10.54 -3.06 10.73
CA THR A 71 11.17 -1.91 10.06
C THR A 71 12.44 -1.53 10.80
N GLU A 72 13.54 -2.25 10.59
CA GLU A 72 14.88 -1.76 10.93
C GLU A 72 15.31 -0.70 9.89
N GLY A 73 14.68 0.48 9.93
CA GLY A 73 15.05 1.57 9.03
C GLY A 73 13.98 2.64 8.84
N LEU A 74 14.43 3.78 8.28
CA LEU A 74 13.59 4.92 7.93
C LEU A 74 12.73 4.69 6.67
N VAL A 75 12.69 3.47 6.11
CA VAL A 75 12.05 3.18 4.81
C VAL A 75 11.10 2.00 4.97
N VAL A 76 9.83 2.20 4.58
CA VAL A 76 8.88 1.11 4.44
C VAL A 76 9.00 0.58 3.01
N SER A 77 9.41 -0.68 2.88
CA SER A 77 9.45 -1.39 1.60
C SER A 77 9.32 -2.87 1.87
N GLY A 78 8.19 -3.46 1.49
CA GLY A 78 7.99 -4.89 1.60
C GLY A 78 6.85 -5.38 0.73
N LEU A 79 6.67 -6.70 0.72
CA LEU A 79 5.68 -7.36 -0.10
C LEU A 79 5.03 -8.51 0.67
N ALA A 80 3.73 -8.67 0.46
CA ALA A 80 2.94 -9.82 0.86
C ALA A 80 2.61 -10.64 -0.40
N ARG A 81 2.89 -11.95 -0.34
CA ARG A 81 2.60 -12.88 -1.44
C ARG A 81 1.32 -13.64 -1.15
N ASN A 82 0.69 -14.15 -2.21
CA ASN A 82 -0.55 -14.94 -2.13
C ASN A 82 -1.70 -14.17 -1.45
N VAL A 83 -1.76 -12.86 -1.69
CA VAL A 83 -2.86 -12.03 -1.20
C VAL A 83 -4.06 -12.27 -2.10
N GLN A 84 -5.18 -12.66 -1.50
CA GLN A 84 -6.40 -12.92 -2.25
C GLN A 84 -7.15 -11.62 -2.48
N LEU A 85 -7.07 -11.10 -3.70
CA LEU A 85 -7.74 -9.87 -4.15
C LEU A 85 -8.66 -10.20 -5.31
N GLY A 86 -9.95 -9.88 -5.20
CA GLY A 86 -10.92 -10.10 -6.29
C GLY A 86 -11.01 -11.55 -6.77
N GLY A 87 -10.77 -12.51 -5.86
CA GLY A 87 -10.75 -13.94 -6.19
C GLY A 87 -9.47 -14.46 -6.85
N LYS A 88 -8.41 -13.64 -6.95
CA LYS A 88 -7.10 -14.03 -7.49
C LYS A 88 -6.02 -13.90 -6.42
N CYS A 89 -5.03 -14.79 -6.45
CA CYS A 89 -3.84 -14.66 -5.65
C CYS A 89 -2.85 -13.72 -6.36
N VAL A 90 -2.54 -12.59 -5.74
CA VAL A 90 -1.58 -11.62 -6.25
C VAL A 90 -0.48 -11.35 -5.22
N THR A 91 0.54 -10.61 -5.63
CA THR A 91 1.50 -10.02 -4.70
C THR A 91 1.08 -8.58 -4.47
N GLU A 92 1.03 -8.16 -3.22
CA GLU A 92 0.77 -6.80 -2.80
C GLU A 92 2.05 -6.22 -2.18
N CYS A 93 2.39 -5.00 -2.54
CA CYS A 93 3.61 -4.32 -2.11
C CYS A 93 3.24 -3.03 -1.40
N LEU A 94 3.90 -2.75 -0.29
CA LEU A 94 3.83 -1.47 0.42
C LEU A 94 5.21 -0.83 0.36
N SER A 95 5.32 0.29 -0.36
CA SER A 95 6.60 0.99 -0.51
C SER A 95 6.41 2.46 -0.85
N ASN A 96 7.49 3.23 -0.93
CA ASN A 96 7.46 4.60 -1.47
C ASN A 96 7.43 4.67 -3.01
N ARG A 97 7.03 3.59 -3.69
CA ARG A 97 7.02 3.46 -5.15
C ARG A 97 5.66 2.97 -5.63
N VAL A 98 5.10 3.64 -6.63
CA VAL A 98 3.83 3.29 -7.27
C VAL A 98 3.87 1.94 -7.98
N ASP A 99 5.05 1.54 -8.44
CA ASP A 99 5.33 0.33 -9.23
C ASP A 99 6.00 -0.78 -8.41
N GLY A 100 5.90 -0.75 -7.08
CA GLY A 100 6.61 -1.68 -6.18
C GLY A 100 6.38 -3.17 -6.47
N CYS A 101 5.23 -3.52 -7.06
CA CYS A 101 4.83 -4.87 -7.42
C CYS A 101 4.71 -5.15 -8.94
N SER A 102 5.08 -4.19 -9.79
CA SER A 102 4.93 -4.26 -11.25
C SER A 102 6.11 -4.89 -11.98
#